data_AF-E2C5W7-F1
#
_entry.id   AF-E2C5W7-F1
#
_cell.length_a   1.000
_cell.length_b   1.000
_cell.length_c   1.000
_cell.angle_alpha   90.00
_cell.angle_beta   90.00
_cell.angle_gamma   90.00
#
_symmetry.space_group_name_H-M   'P 1'
#
loop_
_entity.id
_entity.type
_entity.pdbx_description
1 polymer ?
#
loop_
_entity_poly.entity_id
_entity_poly.type
_entity_poly.pdbx_seq_one_letter_code
_entity_poly.pdbx_strand_id
1 'polypeptide(L)'
;MERKVRGESAWAQPNVSSRRSTIKSPLISSIHISLLYRTEVAASAFNMKTIIALFALVAVAVAAPVQDNSQTVVVKETPLDNIGIDGYQFGYELSNGESREESAQLVNAGTENASLNVRGSFSFVDPATNARYTVNYVADENGYHPEGEHLPA
;
A
#
# COMPACT_ATOMS: atom_id res chain seq x y z
N MET A 1 8.46 19.53 115.98
CA MET A 1 8.13 18.23 116.58
C MET A 1 6.64 18.00 116.42
N GLU A 2 6.32 16.78 115.97
CA GLU A 2 4.99 16.14 115.92
C GLU A 2 3.79 16.87 115.33
N ARG A 3 3.21 16.25 114.30
CA ARG A 3 1.77 16.04 114.29
C ARG A 3 1.46 14.56 114.44
N LYS A 4 0.61 14.25 115.41
CA LYS A 4 -0.41 13.18 115.43
C LYS A 4 -1.61 13.87 116.12
N VAL A 5 -2.88 13.73 115.77
CA VAL A 5 -3.74 12.55 115.61
C VAL A 5 -5.06 13.15 115.02
N ARG A 6 -5.53 12.72 113.84
CA ARG A 6 -6.70 11.84 113.59
C ARG A 6 -8.10 12.45 113.89
N GLY A 7 -9.04 12.18 112.97
CA GLY A 7 -10.50 12.35 113.11
C GLY A 7 -11.10 12.77 111.76
N GLU A 8 -11.34 11.89 110.78
CA GLU A 8 -12.43 10.89 110.65
C GLU A 8 -13.85 11.44 110.84
N SER A 9 -14.57 11.62 109.73
CA SER A 9 -15.97 11.20 109.52
C SER A 9 -16.41 11.63 108.11
N ALA A 10 -16.38 10.71 107.14
CA ALA A 10 -17.54 9.94 106.66
C ALA A 10 -18.45 10.74 105.71
N TRP A 11 -18.17 10.68 104.40
CA TRP A 11 -18.78 9.78 103.40
C TRP A 11 -20.14 10.29 102.88
N ALA A 12 -20.07 11.08 101.80
CA ALA A 12 -21.16 11.31 100.86
C ALA A 12 -20.76 10.74 99.48
N GLN A 13 -21.61 9.90 98.90
CA GLN A 13 -21.51 9.41 97.52
C GLN A 13 -21.91 10.55 96.55
N PRO A 14 -21.32 10.60 95.34
CA PRO A 14 -22.13 10.22 94.20
C PRO A 14 -21.39 9.39 93.13
N ASN A 15 -22.11 8.39 92.65
CA ASN A 15 -21.80 7.53 91.52
C ASN A 15 -22.05 8.27 90.19
N VAL A 16 -20.98 8.67 89.49
CA VAL A 16 -20.89 8.76 88.02
C VAL A 16 -19.41 8.71 87.64
N SER A 17 -18.96 7.68 86.91
CA SER A 17 -17.84 7.88 85.97
C SER A 17 -17.74 6.82 84.87
N SER A 18 -17.74 7.35 83.65
CA SER A 18 -16.95 6.98 82.47
C SER A 18 -16.98 5.54 81.93
N ARG A 19 -17.47 5.44 80.69
CA ARG A 19 -17.29 4.30 79.78
C ARG A 19 -15.82 3.87 79.71
N ARG A 20 -15.58 2.57 79.91
CA ARG A 20 -14.34 1.87 79.55
C ARG A 20 -14.68 0.79 78.52
N SER A 21 -13.99 0.80 77.38
CA SER A 21 -13.50 -0.45 76.79
C SER A 21 -12.17 -0.18 76.08
N THR A 22 -11.10 -0.34 76.85
CA THR A 22 -9.76 -0.55 76.33
C THR A 22 -9.55 -2.05 76.34
N ILE A 23 -9.44 -2.69 75.18
CA ILE A 23 -9.05 -4.11 75.09
C ILE A 23 -7.66 -4.18 74.44
N LYS A 24 -6.70 -4.59 75.27
CA LYS A 24 -5.35 -5.10 74.97
C LYS A 24 -5.53 -6.41 74.16
N SER A 25 -4.70 -6.90 73.23
CA SER A 25 -3.26 -6.84 72.94
C SER A 25 -3.02 -7.69 71.65
N PRO A 26 -1.84 -7.63 70.99
CA PRO A 26 -1.56 -8.33 69.73
C PRO A 26 -1.06 -9.78 69.96
N LEU A 27 -1.11 -10.65 68.94
CA LEU A 27 -0.10 -11.68 68.60
C LEU A 27 -0.57 -12.57 67.40
N ILE A 28 0.09 -12.39 66.25
CA ILE A 28 0.60 -13.36 65.26
C ILE A 28 -0.23 -14.64 64.98
N SER A 29 -0.74 -14.75 63.74
CA SER A 29 -0.76 -16.02 63.01
C SER A 29 -0.47 -15.77 61.53
N SER A 30 0.72 -16.18 61.10
CA SER A 30 1.05 -16.44 59.70
C SER A 30 0.04 -17.42 59.10
N ILE A 31 -0.18 -17.32 57.78
CA ILE A 31 -0.71 -18.29 56.80
C ILE A 31 -1.74 -17.58 55.89
N HIS A 32 -1.29 -17.12 54.72
CA HIS A 32 -1.74 -17.65 53.44
C HIS A 32 -0.94 -17.03 52.27
N ILE A 33 0.02 -17.83 51.85
CA ILE A 33 0.62 -17.82 50.52
C ILE A 33 -0.47 -18.08 49.47
N SER A 34 -0.36 -17.39 48.33
CA SER A 34 -1.04 -17.63 47.05
C SER A 34 -2.48 -17.12 46.90
N LEU A 35 -2.65 -15.83 46.60
CA LEU A 35 -3.81 -15.40 45.81
C LEU A 35 -3.46 -15.62 44.33
N LEU A 36 -4.10 -16.64 43.78
CA LEU A 36 -3.97 -17.15 42.42
C LEU A 36 -4.06 -16.03 41.38
N TYR A 37 -3.05 -15.92 40.52
CA TYR A 37 -3.24 -15.38 39.17
C TYR A 37 -4.23 -16.28 38.45
N ARG A 38 -5.52 -16.01 38.57
CA ARG A 38 -6.53 -16.58 37.68
C ARG A 38 -6.95 -15.54 36.65
N THR A 39 -6.01 -15.12 35.82
CA THR A 39 -6.34 -14.62 34.50
C THR A 39 -6.49 -15.82 33.58
N GLU A 40 -7.62 -16.52 33.71
CA GLU A 40 -8.11 -17.36 32.62
C GLU A 40 -8.71 -16.39 31.61
N VAL A 41 -7.85 -15.62 30.94
CA VAL A 41 -8.15 -15.27 29.56
C VAL A 41 -8.11 -16.63 28.89
N ALA A 42 -9.28 -17.25 28.74
CA ALA A 42 -9.44 -18.33 27.82
C ALA A 42 -9.07 -17.75 26.45
N ALA A 43 -7.77 -17.78 26.13
CA ALA A 43 -7.31 -17.98 24.79
C ALA A 43 -7.85 -19.37 24.41
N SER A 44 -9.15 -19.42 24.15
CA SER A 44 -9.78 -20.44 23.33
C SER A 44 -8.90 -20.45 22.11
N ALA A 45 -8.04 -21.48 22.05
CA ALA A 45 -7.01 -21.60 21.06
C ALA A 45 -7.70 -21.32 19.73
N PHE A 46 -7.28 -20.26 19.05
CA PHE A 46 -7.75 -19.98 17.71
C PHE A 46 -7.57 -21.29 16.95
N ASN A 47 -8.67 -21.99 16.69
CA ASN A 47 -8.60 -23.34 16.15
C ASN A 47 -7.82 -23.22 14.84
N MET A 48 -6.89 -24.14 14.56
CA MET A 48 -6.04 -24.09 13.36
C MET A 48 -6.87 -23.81 12.09
N LYS A 49 -8.10 -24.34 12.05
CA LYS A 49 -9.10 -24.12 11.01
C LYS A 49 -9.59 -22.66 10.92
N THR A 50 -9.80 -21.98 12.05
CA THR A 50 -10.18 -20.56 12.13
C THR A 50 -9.05 -19.65 11.66
N ILE A 51 -7.80 -19.99 12.00
CA ILE A 51 -6.62 -19.26 11.52
C ILE A 51 -6.50 -19.42 9.99
N ILE A 52 -6.58 -20.65 9.48
CA ILE A 52 -6.55 -20.93 8.04
C ILE A 52 -7.69 -20.22 7.32
N ALA A 53 -8.92 -20.25 7.87
CA ALA A 53 -10.06 -19.57 7.27
C ALA A 53 -9.88 -18.05 7.21
N LEU A 54 -9.28 -17.45 8.24
CA LEU A 54 -9.03 -16.01 8.27
C LEU A 54 -7.92 -15.60 7.28
N PHE A 55 -6.83 -16.35 7.21
CA PHE A 55 -5.78 -16.13 6.21
C PHE A 55 -6.28 -16.36 4.78
N ALA A 56 -7.13 -17.36 4.55
CA ALA A 56 -7.74 -17.59 3.26
C ALA A 56 -8.65 -16.42 2.84
N LEU A 57 -9.40 -15.86 3.78
CA LEU A 57 -10.27 -14.70 3.51
C LEU A 57 -9.45 -13.44 3.20
N VAL A 58 -8.34 -13.21 3.93
CA VAL A 58 -7.40 -12.12 3.62
C VAL A 58 -6.73 -12.34 2.27
N ALA A 59 -6.32 -13.57 1.95
CA ALA A 59 -5.72 -13.90 0.66
C ALA A 59 -6.69 -13.63 -0.51
N VAL A 60 -7.97 -13.99 -0.36
CA VAL A 60 -9.01 -13.68 -1.36
C VAL A 60 -9.25 -12.17 -1.47
N ALA A 61 -9.23 -11.43 -0.36
CA ALA A 61 -9.39 -9.97 -0.37
C ALA A 61 -8.21 -9.25 -1.05
N VAL A 62 -6.99 -9.79 -0.95
CA VAL A 62 -5.78 -9.25 -1.59
C VAL A 62 -5.63 -9.74 -3.03
N ALA A 63 -6.30 -10.82 -3.43
CA ALA A 63 -6.28 -11.37 -4.79
C ALA A 63 -7.19 -10.61 -5.78
N ALA A 64 -7.55 -9.36 -5.49
CA ALA A 64 -8.19 -8.52 -6.49
C ALA A 64 -7.22 -8.35 -7.68
N PRO A 65 -7.67 -8.59 -8.93
CA PRO A 65 -6.85 -8.32 -10.09
C PRO A 65 -6.44 -6.85 -10.06
N VAL A 66 -5.14 -6.57 -10.26
CA VAL A 66 -4.67 -5.21 -10.49
C VAL A 66 -5.41 -4.72 -11.73
N GLN A 67 -6.36 -3.79 -11.55
CA GLN A 67 -6.99 -3.12 -12.67
C GLN A 67 -5.94 -2.22 -13.30
N ASP A 68 -5.32 -2.74 -14.35
CA ASP A 68 -4.50 -1.95 -15.23
C ASP A 68 -5.42 -1.02 -16.04
N ASN A 69 -5.69 0.16 -15.47
CA ASN A 69 -6.48 1.21 -16.11
C ASN A 69 -5.70 1.89 -17.25
N SER A 70 -4.51 1.38 -17.61
CA SER A 70 -3.72 1.86 -18.75
C SER A 70 -4.04 1.13 -20.05
N GLN A 71 -5.24 0.54 -20.18
CA GLN A 71 -5.70 -0.05 -21.43
C GLN A 71 -5.71 1.00 -22.54
N THR A 72 -4.62 1.00 -23.31
CA THR A 72 -4.45 1.87 -24.45
C THR A 72 -5.20 1.24 -25.61
N VAL A 73 -6.30 1.89 -26.01
CA VAL A 73 -7.12 1.48 -27.15
C VAL A 73 -6.71 2.22 -28.42
N VAL A 74 -6.91 1.59 -29.58
CA VAL A 74 -6.78 2.22 -30.89
C VAL A 74 -7.96 3.19 -31.09
N VAL A 75 -7.66 4.45 -31.37
CA VAL A 75 -8.63 5.53 -31.61
C VAL A 75 -8.81 5.78 -33.10
N LYS A 76 -7.74 5.61 -33.88
CA LYS A 76 -7.76 5.72 -35.35
C LYS A 76 -6.87 4.65 -35.94
N GLU A 77 -7.28 4.11 -37.08
CA GLU A 77 -6.52 3.11 -37.81
C GLU A 77 -6.60 3.39 -39.31
N THR A 78 -5.44 3.31 -39.97
CA THR A 78 -5.30 3.16 -41.41
C THR A 78 -4.85 1.72 -41.64
N PRO A 79 -5.77 0.83 -42.09
CA PRO A 79 -5.44 -0.57 -42.32
C PRO A 79 -4.27 -0.72 -43.30
N LEU A 80 -3.56 -1.84 -43.20
CA LEU A 80 -2.49 -2.16 -44.14
C LEU A 80 -3.04 -2.19 -45.57
N ASP A 81 -2.58 -1.25 -46.39
CA ASP A 81 -2.71 -1.29 -47.84
C ASP A 81 -1.41 -1.83 -48.43
N ASN A 82 -1.47 -3.03 -49.04
CA ASN A 82 -0.34 -3.66 -49.68
C ASN A 82 -0.84 -4.54 -50.83
N ILE A 83 -0.62 -4.08 -52.05
CA ILE A 83 -1.00 -4.80 -53.29
C ILE A 83 0.06 -5.82 -53.75
N GLY A 84 1.19 -5.93 -53.03
CA GLY A 84 2.27 -6.89 -53.27
C GLY A 84 3.30 -6.48 -54.33
N ILE A 85 3.21 -5.26 -54.88
CA ILE A 85 4.01 -4.84 -56.03
C ILE A 85 4.73 -3.51 -55.79
N ASP A 86 4.01 -2.46 -55.38
CA ASP A 86 4.54 -1.09 -55.30
C ASP A 86 4.95 -0.62 -53.90
N GLY A 87 4.71 -1.44 -52.88
CA GLY A 87 5.01 -1.12 -51.49
C GLY A 87 3.80 -1.28 -50.58
N TYR A 88 3.77 -0.53 -49.49
CA TYR A 88 2.69 -0.61 -48.50
C TYR A 88 2.41 0.73 -47.82
N GLN A 89 1.25 0.86 -47.17
CA GLN A 89 0.89 1.97 -46.30
C GLN A 89 0.15 1.43 -45.09
N PHE A 90 0.43 1.94 -43.89
CA PHE A 90 -0.41 1.72 -42.71
C PHE A 90 -0.26 2.86 -41.71
N GLY A 91 -1.15 2.90 -40.73
CA GLY A 91 -1.01 3.81 -39.61
C GLY A 91 -2.02 3.56 -38.49
N TYR A 92 -1.75 4.11 -37.32
CA TYR A 92 -2.65 4.05 -36.17
C TYR A 92 -2.42 5.22 -35.21
N GLU A 93 -3.44 5.48 -34.40
CA GLU A 93 -3.41 6.40 -33.29
C GLU A 93 -4.01 5.70 -32.07
N LEU A 94 -3.32 5.82 -30.95
CA LEU A 94 -3.66 5.23 -29.67
C LEU A 94 -4.22 6.30 -28.73
N SER A 95 -5.09 5.88 -27.82
CA SER A 95 -5.76 6.74 -26.83
C SER A 95 -4.82 7.42 -25.83
N ASN A 96 -3.60 6.90 -25.67
CA ASN A 96 -2.53 7.53 -24.88
C ASN A 96 -1.82 8.66 -25.65
N GLY A 97 -2.25 8.96 -26.88
CA GLY A 97 -1.67 9.99 -27.74
C GLY A 97 -0.50 9.51 -28.59
N GLU A 98 -0.07 8.26 -28.49
CA GLU A 98 0.92 7.67 -29.40
C GLU A 98 0.31 7.47 -30.79
N SER A 99 1.11 7.69 -31.83
CA SER A 99 0.67 7.49 -33.20
C SER A 99 1.84 7.03 -34.07
N ARG A 100 1.53 6.27 -35.11
CA ARG A 100 2.50 5.88 -36.14
C ARG A 100 1.84 5.88 -37.50
N GLU A 101 2.55 6.38 -38.49
CA GLU A 101 2.17 6.26 -39.90
C GLU A 101 3.43 5.92 -40.71
N GLU A 102 3.29 5.01 -41.66
CA GLU A 102 4.40 4.56 -42.48
C GLU A 102 3.92 4.18 -43.87
N SER A 103 4.70 4.57 -44.87
CA SER A 103 4.53 4.20 -46.25
C SER A 103 5.85 3.72 -46.83
N ALA A 104 5.78 2.75 -47.71
CA ALA A 104 6.92 2.23 -48.43
C ALA A 104 6.62 2.25 -49.92
N GLN A 105 7.62 2.59 -50.72
CA GLN A 105 7.54 2.62 -52.16
C GLN A 105 8.72 1.87 -52.77
N LEU A 106 8.44 0.98 -53.71
CA LEU A 106 9.49 0.33 -54.50
C LEU A 106 10.10 1.36 -55.47
N VAL A 107 11.41 1.56 -55.37
CA VAL A 107 12.21 2.41 -56.27
C VAL A 107 13.10 1.53 -57.14
N ASN A 108 13.40 2.00 -58.36
CA ASN A 108 14.25 1.30 -59.34
C ASN A 108 13.76 -0.12 -59.70
N ALA A 109 12.44 -0.33 -59.69
CA ALA A 109 11.82 -1.63 -59.98
C ALA A 109 12.29 -2.20 -61.33
N GLY A 110 12.64 -3.49 -61.34
CA GLY A 110 13.12 -4.19 -62.55
C GLY A 110 14.60 -3.94 -62.89
N THR A 111 15.37 -3.34 -61.99
CA THR A 111 16.84 -3.18 -62.12
C THR A 111 17.59 -3.89 -61.00
N GLU A 112 18.92 -4.00 -61.10
CA GLU A 112 19.77 -4.56 -60.02
C GLU A 112 19.78 -3.69 -58.75
N ASN A 113 19.40 -2.41 -58.86
CA ASN A 113 19.32 -1.46 -57.75
C ASN A 113 17.89 -1.32 -57.21
N ALA A 114 17.01 -2.30 -57.43
CA ALA A 114 15.66 -2.26 -56.89
C ALA A 114 15.71 -2.23 -55.35
N SER A 115 15.09 -1.21 -54.75
CA SER A 115 15.10 -1.00 -53.30
C SER A 115 13.75 -0.49 -52.82
N LEU A 116 13.47 -0.68 -51.53
CA LEU A 116 12.25 -0.20 -50.91
C LEU A 116 12.58 1.07 -50.12
N ASN A 117 12.01 2.20 -50.52
CA ASN A 117 12.15 3.46 -49.80
C ASN A 117 10.98 3.61 -48.82
N VAL A 118 11.27 3.67 -47.53
CA VAL A 118 10.27 3.75 -46.46
C VAL A 118 10.27 5.17 -45.90
N ARG A 119 9.10 5.79 -45.78
CA ARG A 119 8.89 7.06 -45.11
C ARG A 119 7.86 6.89 -44.03
N GLY A 120 8.10 7.48 -42.87
CA GLY A 120 7.13 7.41 -41.80
C GLY A 120 7.31 8.47 -40.74
N SER A 121 6.38 8.46 -39.81
CA SER A 121 6.39 9.29 -38.62
C SER A 121 5.87 8.48 -37.45
N PHE A 122 6.50 8.61 -36.29
CA PHE A 122 5.91 8.16 -35.04
C PHE A 122 5.92 9.30 -34.02
N SER A 123 4.91 9.31 -33.16
CA SER A 123 4.80 10.27 -32.07
C SER A 123 4.46 9.58 -30.77
N PHE A 124 4.96 10.12 -29.67
CA PHE A 124 4.67 9.65 -28.32
C PHE A 124 4.56 10.83 -27.35
N VAL A 125 3.91 10.60 -26.21
CA VAL A 125 3.77 11.60 -25.15
C VAL A 125 4.64 11.17 -23.98
N ASP A 126 5.55 12.05 -23.55
CA ASP A 126 6.37 11.79 -22.37
C ASP A 126 5.53 11.85 -21.10
N PRO A 127 5.48 10.78 -20.29
CA PRO A 127 4.66 10.73 -19.08
C PRO A 127 5.13 11.70 -17.98
N ALA A 128 6.38 12.15 -18.00
CA ALA A 128 6.93 13.08 -17.01
C ALA A 128 6.60 14.54 -17.35
N THR A 129 6.73 14.92 -18.62
CA THR A 129 6.56 16.32 -19.06
C THR A 129 5.22 16.60 -19.73
N ASN A 130 4.45 15.57 -20.10
CA ASN A 130 3.28 15.65 -20.98
C ASN A 130 3.58 16.30 -22.35
N ALA A 131 4.85 16.40 -22.74
CA ALA A 131 5.25 16.89 -24.05
C ALA A 131 5.08 15.80 -25.11
N ARG A 132 4.59 16.19 -26.29
CA ARG A 132 4.53 15.32 -27.47
C ARG A 132 5.83 15.41 -28.23
N TYR A 133 6.42 14.27 -28.54
CA TYR A 133 7.59 14.15 -29.39
C TYR A 133 7.21 13.46 -30.69
N THR A 134 7.76 13.94 -31.79
CA THR A 134 7.55 13.38 -33.13
C THR A 134 8.90 13.13 -33.77
N VAL A 135 9.04 11.96 -34.41
CA VAL A 135 10.18 11.60 -35.25
C VAL A 135 9.64 11.29 -36.63
N ASN A 136 10.14 12.03 -37.62
CA ASN A 136 9.98 11.71 -39.03
C ASN A 136 11.20 10.92 -39.49
N TYR A 137 11.02 9.99 -40.42
CA TYR A 137 12.15 9.21 -40.91
C TYR A 137 12.00 8.81 -42.36
N VAL A 138 13.16 8.66 -43.00
CA VAL A 138 13.32 8.09 -44.33
C VAL A 138 14.32 6.95 -44.23
N ALA A 139 13.97 5.78 -44.77
CA ALA A 139 14.87 4.65 -44.92
C ALA A 139 15.03 4.35 -46.42
N ASP A 140 16.23 4.51 -46.94
CA ASP A 140 16.56 4.29 -48.34
C ASP A 140 17.84 3.43 -48.50
N GLU A 141 18.37 3.35 -49.72
CA GLU A 141 19.60 2.61 -50.02
C GLU A 141 20.83 3.12 -49.23
N ASN A 142 20.79 4.36 -48.73
CA ASN A 142 21.85 4.98 -47.96
C ASN A 142 21.66 4.81 -46.44
N GLY A 143 20.56 4.17 -45.99
CA GLY A 143 20.31 3.85 -44.59
C GLY A 143 19.09 4.56 -44.03
N TYR A 144 19.07 4.69 -42.69
CA TYR A 144 17.97 5.29 -41.94
C TYR A 144 18.32 6.72 -41.52
N HIS A 145 17.48 7.67 -41.90
CA HIS A 145 17.66 9.10 -41.68
C HIS A 145 16.48 9.65 -40.85
N PRO A 146 16.62 9.75 -39.51
CA PRO A 146 15.59 10.30 -38.65
C PRO A 146 15.73 11.81 -38.45
N GLU A 147 14.60 12.50 -38.33
CA GLU A 147 14.50 13.93 -38.07
C GLU A 147 13.49 14.17 -36.94
N GLY A 148 13.85 14.98 -35.95
CA GLY A 148 12.97 15.35 -34.85
C GLY A 148 13.62 16.41 -33.95
N GLU A 149 12.81 17.28 -33.35
CA GLU A 149 13.30 18.42 -32.54
C GLU A 149 14.17 18.01 -31.33
N HIS A 150 14.03 16.77 -30.87
CA HIS A 150 14.74 16.20 -29.72
C HIS A 150 15.95 15.34 -30.12
N LEU A 151 16.22 15.19 -31.43
CA LEU A 151 17.34 14.42 -31.93
C LEU A 151 18.55 15.33 -32.14
N PRO A 152 19.78 14.83 -31.90
CA PRO A 152 20.99 15.55 -32.27
C PRO A 152 21.09 15.69 -33.80
N ALA A 153 21.59 16.84 -34.24
CA ALA A 153 21.91 17.12 -35.65
C ALA A 153 23.26 16.55 -36.08
#